data_AF-A0A2G5UEI3-F1
#
_entry.id   AF-A0A2G5UEI3-F1
#
_cell.length_a   1.000
_cell.length_b   1.000
_cell.length_c   1.000
_cell.angle_alpha   90.00
_cell.angle_beta   90.00
_cell.angle_gamma   90.00
#
_symmetry.space_group_name_H-M   'P 1'
#
loop_
_entity.id
_entity.type
_entity.pdbx_description
1 polymer ?
#
loop_
_entity_poly.entity_id
_entity_poly.type
_entity_poly.pdbx_seq_one_letter_code
_entity_poly.pdbx_strand_id
1 'polypeptide(L)'
;MEASAKTVLPSLNSPKSGATKAAIALIRAMYDMRVAGICRYTFHAKSHVQLVALLPHKDAETEVYYLRSVKLPFSDDMRTLKFPKFTFDEDEEDTNKPTVAQLSAVDDLIDKMQLPESEM
;
A
#
# COMPACT_ATOMS: atom_id res chain seq x y z
N MET A 1 -17.84 0.06 2.18
CA MET A 1 -16.60 -0.59 1.74
C MET A 1 -15.50 -0.16 2.70
N GLU A 2 -15.42 -0.78 3.88
CA GLU A 2 -14.31 -0.51 4.81
C GLU A 2 -13.09 -1.27 4.32
N ALA A 3 -12.24 -0.64 3.52
CA ALA A 3 -10.85 -1.03 3.41
C ALA A 3 -10.12 -0.52 4.67
N SER A 4 -10.55 -0.98 5.85
CA SER A 4 -10.00 -0.53 7.12
C SER A 4 -8.66 -1.24 7.34
N ALA A 5 -7.58 -0.58 6.93
CA ALA A 5 -6.24 -0.99 7.29
C ALA A 5 -6.12 -0.92 8.82
N LYS A 6 -5.94 -2.07 9.47
CA LYS A 6 -5.84 -2.11 10.94
C LYS A 6 -4.40 -1.90 11.38
N THR A 7 -4.23 -1.11 12.43
CA THR A 7 -2.92 -0.95 13.07
C THR A 7 -2.64 -2.16 13.96
N VAL A 8 -1.50 -2.79 13.76
CA VAL A 8 -0.98 -3.90 14.56
C VAL A 8 0.16 -3.36 15.42
N LEU A 9 -0.04 -3.41 16.73
CA LEU A 9 0.93 -2.99 17.73
C LEU A 9 1.44 -4.19 18.55
N PRO A 10 2.68 -4.15 19.03
CA PRO A 10 3.15 -5.09 20.05
C PRO A 10 2.24 -5.04 21.28
N SER A 11 2.00 -6.20 21.91
CA SER A 11 1.16 -6.28 23.09
C SER A 11 1.72 -5.46 24.25
N LEU A 12 0.92 -4.50 24.75
CA LEU A 12 1.25 -3.67 25.91
C LEU A 12 1.13 -4.43 27.24
N ASN A 13 0.49 -5.61 27.25
CA ASN A 13 0.23 -6.39 28.45
C ASN A 13 1.48 -7.13 28.98
N SER A 14 2.61 -7.05 28.26
CA SER A 14 3.89 -7.57 28.75
C SER A 14 5.05 -6.65 28.33
N PRO A 15 5.14 -5.44 28.93
CA PRO A 15 6.11 -4.42 28.51
C PRO A 15 7.57 -4.83 28.80
N LYS A 16 7.79 -5.85 29.64
CA LYS A 16 9.10 -6.43 29.96
C LYS A 16 9.42 -7.72 29.20
N SER A 17 8.53 -8.18 28.32
CA SER A 17 8.74 -9.39 27.53
C SER A 17 9.74 -9.15 26.40
N GLY A 18 10.65 -10.09 26.19
CA GLY A 18 11.53 -10.12 25.01
C GLY A 18 10.75 -10.08 23.68
N ALA A 19 9.48 -10.49 23.68
CA ALA A 19 8.62 -10.47 22.49
C ALA A 19 8.34 -9.06 21.97
N THR A 20 8.15 -8.07 22.85
CA THR A 20 7.91 -6.67 22.43
C THR A 20 9.16 -6.08 21.78
N LYS A 21 10.33 -6.31 22.37
CA LYS A 21 11.61 -5.87 21.79
C LYS A 21 11.89 -6.55 20.44
N ALA A 22 11.63 -7.85 20.35
CA ALA A 22 11.79 -8.61 19.11
C ALA A 22 10.83 -8.11 18.01
N ALA A 23 9.56 -7.85 18.36
CA ALA A 23 8.58 -7.31 17.41
C ALA A 23 9.00 -5.94 16.89
N ILE A 24 9.40 -5.01 17.76
CA ILE A 24 9.87 -3.68 17.34
C ILE A 24 11.13 -3.79 16.46
N ALA A 25 12.09 -4.65 16.83
CA ALA A 25 13.30 -4.87 16.03
C ALA A 25 12.96 -5.41 14.63
N LEU A 26 11.99 -6.34 14.53
CA LEU A 26 11.51 -6.86 13.26
C LEU A 26 10.85 -5.75 12.43
N ILE A 27 9.94 -4.95 13.01
CA ILE A 27 9.24 -3.88 12.30
C ILE A 27 10.24 -2.84 11.78
N ARG A 28 11.23 -2.48 12.59
CA ARG A 28 12.30 -1.57 12.19
C ARG A 28 13.12 -2.12 11.03
N ALA A 29 13.54 -3.39 11.10
CA ALA A 29 14.27 -4.02 10.00
C ALA A 29 13.44 -4.05 8.71
N MET A 30 12.13 -4.36 8.82
CA MET A 30 11.22 -4.32 7.68
C MET A 30 11.11 -2.92 7.07
N TYR A 31 11.01 -1.89 7.91
CA TYR A 31 10.95 -0.49 7.49
C TYR A 31 12.23 -0.08 6.74
N ASP A 32 13.38 -0.35 7.33
CA ASP A 32 14.69 0.04 6.78
C ASP A 32 14.98 -0.68 5.44
N MET A 33 14.57 -1.95 5.33
CA MET A 33 14.74 -2.76 4.11
C MET A 33 13.64 -2.54 3.06
N ARG A 34 12.60 -1.76 3.38
CA ARG A 34 11.41 -1.55 2.53
C ARG A 34 10.72 -2.86 2.12
N VAL A 35 10.55 -3.78 3.08
CA VAL A 35 9.90 -5.07 2.85
C VAL A 35 8.57 -5.18 3.59
N ALA A 36 7.66 -5.99 3.06
CA ALA A 36 6.36 -6.28 3.66
C ALA A 36 6.26 -7.76 4.08
N GLY A 37 5.53 -8.02 5.16
CA GLY A 37 5.24 -9.39 5.60
C GLY A 37 3.94 -9.89 5.00
N ILE A 38 3.93 -11.08 4.39
CA ILE A 38 2.68 -11.74 3.98
C ILE A 38 2.29 -12.74 5.05
N CYS A 39 1.05 -12.62 5.55
CA CYS A 39 0.59 -13.38 6.70
C CYS A 39 -0.80 -13.98 6.48
N ARG A 40 -1.02 -15.15 7.08
CA ARG A 40 -2.33 -15.76 7.25
C ARG A 40 -2.96 -15.23 8.54
N TYR A 41 -4.11 -14.57 8.43
CA TYR A 41 -4.82 -13.98 9.56
C TYR A 41 -6.19 -14.64 9.78
N THR A 42 -6.53 -14.91 11.04
CA THR A 42 -7.86 -15.36 11.49
C THR A 42 -8.15 -14.71 12.83
N PHE A 43 -9.27 -14.00 12.96
CA PHE A 43 -9.60 -13.29 14.20
C PHE A 43 -9.91 -14.26 15.36
N HIS A 44 -10.60 -15.37 15.07
CA HIS A 44 -10.78 -16.49 16.00
C HIS A 44 -10.83 -17.82 15.22
N ALA A 45 -10.82 -18.95 15.93
CA ALA A 45 -10.75 -20.29 15.34
C ALA A 45 -11.86 -20.62 14.32
N LYS A 46 -13.04 -19.99 14.44
CA LYS A 46 -14.18 -20.18 13.53
C LYS A 46 -14.28 -19.14 12.41
N SER A 47 -13.39 -18.14 12.40
CA SER A 47 -13.43 -17.07 11.42
C SER A 47 -12.83 -17.50 10.09
N HIS A 48 -13.33 -16.91 9.00
CA HIS A 48 -12.73 -17.08 7.68
C HIS A 48 -11.27 -16.62 7.68
N VAL A 49 -10.44 -17.39 6.97
CA VAL A 49 -9.02 -17.09 6.77
C VAL A 49 -8.91 -15.89 5.84
N GLN A 50 -8.03 -14.96 6.20
CA GLN A 50 -7.69 -13.80 5.39
C GLN A 50 -6.20 -13.85 5.07
N LEU A 51 -5.85 -13.55 3.82
CA LEU A 51 -4.48 -13.23 3.45
C LEU A 51 -4.26 -11.73 3.70
N VAL A 52 -3.17 -11.38 4.37
CA VAL A 52 -2.90 -10.01 4.82
C VAL A 52 -1.45 -9.63 4.53
N ALA A 53 -1.24 -8.43 4.01
CA ALA A 53 0.06 -7.77 3.98
C ALA A 53 0.25 -6.93 5.24
N LEU A 54 1.39 -7.08 5.90
CA LEU A 54 1.84 -6.26 7.02
C LEU A 54 2.89 -5.27 6.50
N LEU A 55 2.50 -4.00 6.45
CA LEU A 55 3.31 -2.90 5.95
C LEU A 55 3.96 -2.17 7.14
N PRO A 56 5.28 -2.03 7.19
CA PRO A 56 5.95 -1.29 8.26
C PRO A 56 5.72 0.21 8.09
N HIS A 57 5.36 0.86 9.19
CA HIS A 57 5.20 2.31 9.26
C HIS A 57 5.92 2.86 10.48
N LYS A 58 6.32 4.12 10.36
CA LYS A 58 6.84 4.94 11.43
C LYS A 58 5.96 6.17 11.54
N ASP A 59 5.45 6.42 12.73
CA ASP A 59 4.70 7.64 13.02
C ASP A 59 5.65 8.84 13.10
N ALA A 60 5.34 9.94 12.42
CA ALA A 60 6.22 11.09 12.32
C ALA A 60 6.28 11.92 13.62
N GLU A 61 5.19 11.95 14.39
CA GLU A 61 5.11 12.74 15.64
C GLU A 61 5.66 11.96 16.83
N THR A 62 5.28 10.68 16.94
CA THR A 62 5.58 9.84 18.09
C THR A 62 6.81 8.96 17.91
N GLU A 63 7.35 8.90 16.68
CA GLU A 63 8.50 8.05 16.30
C GLU A 63 8.26 6.55 16.55
N VAL A 64 7.00 6.15 16.74
CA VAL A 64 6.62 4.77 17.03
C VAL A 64 6.59 3.95 15.75
N TYR A 65 7.22 2.77 15.80
CA TYR A 65 7.15 1.76 14.75
C TYR A 65 5.95 0.84 14.94
N TYR A 66 5.16 0.67 13.89
CA TYR A 66 3.98 -0.18 13.89
C TYR A 66 3.77 -0.86 12.52
N LEU A 67 2.85 -1.83 12.46
CA LEU A 67 2.46 -2.46 11.20
C LEU A 67 1.04 -2.04 10.82
N ARG A 68 0.81 -1.74 9.54
CA ARG A 68 -0.54 -1.65 8.97
C ARG A 68 -0.88 -2.95 8.27
N SER A 69 -2.00 -3.55 8.65
CA SER A 69 -2.50 -4.77 8.03
C SER A 69 -3.48 -4.42 6.91
N VAL A 70 -3.21 -4.88 5.69
CA VAL A 70 -4.08 -4.72 4.52
C VAL A 70 -4.51 -6.10 4.03
N LYS A 71 -5.82 -6.30 3.83
CA LYS A 71 -6.34 -7.56 3.29
C LYS A 71 -5.94 -7.69 1.82
N LEU A 72 -5.32 -8.82 1.46
CA LEU A 72 -5.02 -9.18 0.09
C LEU A 72 -6.17 -10.01 -0.51
N PRO A 73 -6.43 -9.86 -1.81
CA PRO A 73 -7.40 -10.70 -2.51
C PRO A 73 -6.90 -12.14 -2.64
N PHE A 74 -7.82 -13.10 -2.64
CA PHE A 74 -7.54 -14.46 -3.10
C PHE A 74 -7.62 -14.54 -4.63
N SER A 75 -7.20 -15.66 -5.21
CA SER A 75 -7.34 -15.93 -6.65
C SER A 75 -8.77 -15.75 -7.13
N ASP A 76 -9.74 -16.18 -6.33
CA ASP A 76 -11.16 -16.17 -6.67
C ASP A 76 -11.75 -14.74 -6.62
N ASP A 77 -11.07 -13.80 -5.95
CA ASP A 77 -11.44 -12.39 -5.93
C ASP A 77 -10.94 -11.65 -7.19
N MET A 78 -10.05 -12.24 -7.98
CA MET A 78 -9.46 -11.61 -9.17
C MET A 78 -10.41 -11.63 -10.36
N ARG A 79 -10.74 -10.44 -10.86
CA ARG A 79 -11.51 -10.26 -12.09
C ARG A 79 -10.55 -9.96 -13.24
N THR A 80 -10.46 -10.87 -14.20
CA THR A 80 -9.65 -10.69 -15.40
C THR A 80 -10.44 -9.91 -16.44
N LEU A 81 -10.20 -8.60 -16.50
CA LEU A 81 -10.72 -7.74 -17.55
C LEU A 81 -9.62 -7.52 -18.60
N LYS A 82 -9.98 -7.66 -19.87
CA LYS A 82 -9.09 -7.33 -20.99
C LYS A 82 -9.39 -5.91 -21.42
N PHE A 83 -8.45 -5.01 -21.17
CA PHE A 83 -8.50 -3.64 -21.68
C PHE A 83 -7.63 -3.52 -22.92
N PRO A 84 -8.02 -2.70 -23.92
CA PRO A 84 -7.11 -2.28 -24.98
C PRO A 84 -5.87 -1.64 -24.35
N LYS A 85 -4.70 -1.91 -24.92
CA LYS A 85 -3.47 -1.22 -24.52
C LYS A 85 -3.48 0.19 -25.13
N PHE A 86 -3.01 1.16 -24.38
CA PHE A 86 -2.49 2.39 -24.96
C PHE A 86 -1.04 2.09 -25.34
N THR A 87 -0.74 2.00 -26.63
CA THR A 87 0.61 1.72 -27.14
C THR A 87 1.24 3.00 -27.65
N PHE A 88 2.43 3.34 -27.13
CA PHE A 88 3.22 4.47 -27.62
C PHE A 88 4.34 4.01 -28.57
N ASP A 89 4.36 2.72 -28.91
CA ASP A 89 5.34 2.10 -29.78
C ASP A 89 5.26 2.71 -31.18
N GLU A 90 6.41 2.98 -31.81
CA GLU A 90 6.45 3.64 -33.12
C GLU A 90 6.01 2.72 -34.27
N ASP A 91 6.00 1.41 -34.02
CA ASP A 91 5.73 0.35 -35.02
C ASP A 91 4.24 -0.03 -35.14
N GLU A 92 3.37 0.48 -34.25
CA GLU A 92 1.91 0.29 -34.33
C GLU A 92 1.22 1.65 -34.58
N GLU A 93 0.30 1.72 -35.54
CA GLU A 93 -0.55 2.90 -35.75
C GLU A 93 -1.53 3.07 -34.57
N ASP A 94 -1.08 3.71 -33.49
CA ASP A 94 -1.98 4.15 -32.42
C ASP A 94 -2.79 5.37 -32.86
N THR A 95 -4.04 5.09 -33.25
CA THR A 95 -5.04 6.12 -33.60
C THR A 95 -5.37 7.10 -32.47
N ASN A 96 -4.97 6.81 -31.22
CA ASN A 96 -5.17 7.66 -30.05
C ASN A 96 -3.88 8.34 -29.57
N LYS A 97 -2.79 8.28 -30.35
CA LYS A 97 -1.53 8.93 -29.98
C LYS A 97 -1.74 10.44 -29.80
N PRO A 98 -1.48 11.01 -28.61
CA PRO A 98 -1.69 12.42 -28.37
C PRO A 98 -0.69 13.25 -29.18
N THR A 99 -1.16 14.38 -29.70
CA THR A 99 -0.30 15.37 -30.36
C THR A 99 0.57 16.11 -29.34
N VAL A 100 1.67 16.71 -29.80
CA VAL A 100 2.55 17.55 -28.96
C VAL A 100 1.78 18.69 -28.29
N ALA A 101 0.83 19.30 -29.00
CA ALA A 101 0.00 20.36 -28.44
C ALA A 101 -0.93 19.86 -27.32
N GLN A 102 -1.49 18.65 -27.46
CA GLN A 102 -2.32 18.04 -26.41
C GLN A 102 -1.48 17.67 -25.19
N LEU A 103 -0.27 17.14 -25.37
CA LEU A 103 0.64 16.85 -24.26
C LEU A 103 0.97 18.13 -23.49
N SER A 104 1.37 19.19 -24.20
CA SER A 104 1.68 20.49 -23.58
C SER A 104 0.46 21.11 -22.87
N ALA A 105 -0.75 20.96 -23.42
CA ALA A 105 -1.95 21.47 -22.77
C ALA A 105 -2.32 20.69 -21.49
N VAL A 106 -2.00 19.39 -21.44
CA VAL A 106 -2.18 18.56 -20.25
C VAL A 106 -1.13 18.91 -19.19
N ASP A 107 0.12 19.15 -19.57
CA ASP A 107 1.16 19.59 -18.64
C ASP A 107 0.78 20.92 -17.97
N ASP A 108 0.34 21.90 -18.75
CA ASP A 108 -0.19 23.17 -18.24
C ASP A 108 -1.37 22.99 -17.27
N LEU A 109 -2.21 21.98 -17.52
CA LEU A 109 -3.36 21.68 -16.66
C LEU A 109 -2.92 21.06 -15.34
N ILE A 110 -1.96 20.13 -15.37
CA ILE A 110 -1.38 19.51 -14.17
C ILE A 110 -0.78 20.60 -13.27
N ASP A 111 0.02 21.50 -13.83
CA ASP A 111 0.67 22.58 -13.08
C ASP A 111 -0.34 23.53 -12.43
N LYS A 112 -1.43 23.87 -13.13
CA LYS A 112 -2.45 24.80 -12.63
C LYS A 112 -3.42 24.17 -11.64
N MET A 113 -3.64 22.86 -11.74
CA MET A 113 -4.61 22.12 -10.92
C MET A 113 -3.94 21.29 -9.83
N GLN A 114 -2.62 21.39 -9.68
CA GLN A 114 -1.91 20.75 -8.60
C GLN A 114 -2.42 21.30 -7.26
N LEU A 115 -3.07 20.43 -6.50
CA LEU A 115 -3.43 20.76 -5.13
C LEU A 115 -2.13 20.90 -4.34
N PRO A 116 -1.86 22.06 -3.71
CA PRO A 116 -0.70 22.18 -2.85
C PRO A 116 -0.81 21.13 -1.75
N GLU A 117 0.34 20.62 -1.28
CA GLU A 117 0.38 19.96 0.01
C GLU A 117 -0.01 21.02 1.04
N SER A 118 -1.30 21.13 1.31
CA SER A 118 -1.80 21.84 2.48
C SER A 118 -1.06 21.26 3.67
N GLU A 119 -0.29 22.09 4.37
CA GLU A 119 0.40 21.79 5.62
C GLU A 119 -0.55 20.99 6.52
N MET A 120 -0.32 19.68 6.58
CA MET A 120 -0.94 18.79 7.58
C MET A 120 -0.06 18.79 8.81
#